data_AF-A0A7W3TIP3-F1
#
_entry.id   AF-A0A7W3TIP3-F1
#
_cell.length_a   1.000
_cell.length_b   1.000
_cell.length_c   1.000
_cell.angle_alpha   90.00
_cell.angle_beta   90.00
_cell.angle_gamma   90.00
#
_symmetry.space_group_name_H-M   'P 1'
#
loop_
_entity.id
_entity.type
_entity.pdbx_description
1 polymer ?
#
loop_
_entity_poly.entity_id
_entity_poly.type
_entity_poly.pdbx_seq_one_letter_code
_entity_poly.pdbx_strand_id
1 'polypeptide(L)'
;MAEPTVVPSQKPVPADAIDSVIAHLGDRVFVRYDRREDSAGQGSERQVFLEVVEGTLGDAEAVVSEDLVRAGYIVGKRREDANGARQLYRAREGKPIRTLAREKGVGPALKDPRAVASIYLKQ
;
A
#
# COMPACT_ATOMS: atom_id res chain seq x y z
N MET A 1 -21.56 40.69 4.81
CA MET A 1 -20.36 40.34 4.03
C MET A 1 -19.88 39.00 4.54
N ALA A 2 -19.98 37.93 3.74
CA ALA A 2 -19.54 36.60 4.14
C ALA A 2 -18.12 36.39 3.60
N GLU A 3 -17.18 36.02 4.46
CA GLU A 3 -15.82 35.68 4.06
C GLU A 3 -15.84 34.40 3.20
N PRO A 4 -15.04 34.33 2.12
CA PRO A 4 -14.88 33.10 1.37
C PRO A 4 -14.04 32.12 2.20
N THR A 5 -14.66 31.06 2.69
CA THR A 5 -13.99 29.90 3.27
C THR A 5 -13.03 29.31 2.24
N VAL A 6 -11.73 29.51 2.45
CA VAL A 6 -10.67 28.85 1.68
C VAL A 6 -10.71 27.36 1.99
N VAL A 7 -11.26 26.58 1.07
CA VAL A 7 -11.16 25.12 1.12
C VAL A 7 -9.69 24.78 0.82
N PRO A 8 -8.97 24.05 1.68
CA PRO A 8 -7.60 23.66 1.38
C PRO A 8 -7.62 22.79 0.12
N SER A 9 -6.93 23.27 -0.92
CA SER A 9 -6.73 22.55 -2.17
C SER A 9 -5.86 21.33 -1.87
N GLN A 10 -6.51 20.19 -1.60
CA GLN A 10 -5.83 18.91 -1.46
C GLN A 10 -5.25 18.54 -2.82
N LYS A 11 -3.93 18.32 -2.86
CA LYS A 11 -3.22 17.94 -4.08
C LYS A 11 -3.90 16.72 -4.72
N PRO A 12 -4.03 16.68 -6.06
CA PRO A 12 -4.50 15.49 -6.75
C PRO A 12 -3.63 14.30 -6.35
N VAL A 13 -4.27 13.16 -6.06
CA VAL A 13 -3.57 11.92 -5.73
C VAL A 13 -2.69 11.56 -6.94
N PRO A 14 -1.37 11.41 -6.78
CA PRO A 14 -0.52 11.01 -7.89
C PRO A 14 -0.98 9.63 -8.39
N ALA A 15 -1.00 9.47 -9.73
CA ALA A 15 -1.48 8.26 -10.39
C ALA A 15 -0.78 6.97 -9.90
N ASP A 16 0.41 7.09 -9.33
CA ASP A 16 1.24 5.97 -8.89
C ASP A 16 1.73 6.09 -7.42
N ALA A 17 0.82 6.24 -6.45
CA ALA A 17 1.19 6.22 -5.02
C ALA A 17 1.95 4.95 -4.60
N ILE A 18 1.68 3.81 -5.25
CA ILE A 18 2.40 2.55 -5.03
C ILE A 18 3.87 2.65 -5.48
N ASP A 19 4.19 3.42 -6.54
CA ASP A 19 5.60 3.61 -6.96
C ASP A 19 6.40 4.36 -5.90
N SER A 20 5.77 5.34 -5.25
CA SER A 20 6.41 6.08 -4.15
C SER A 20 6.73 5.17 -2.97
N VAL A 21 5.78 4.29 -2.61
CA VAL A 21 5.98 3.28 -1.56
C VAL A 21 7.13 2.35 -1.89
N ILE A 22 7.18 1.81 -3.12
CA ILE A 22 8.26 0.89 -3.54
C ILE A 22 9.61 1.61 -3.54
N ALA A 23 9.66 2.84 -4.06
CA ALA A 23 10.89 3.63 -4.09
C ALA A 23 11.42 3.96 -2.68
N HIS A 24 10.54 4.26 -1.73
CA HIS A 24 10.92 4.57 -0.35
C HIS A 24 11.33 3.32 0.43
N LEU A 25 10.68 2.17 0.18
CA LEU A 25 11.10 0.90 0.76
C LEU A 25 12.45 0.43 0.20
N GLY A 26 12.72 0.67 -1.09
CA GLY A 26 14.02 0.44 -1.72
C GLY A 26 14.53 -0.99 -1.49
N ASP A 27 15.81 -1.10 -1.09
CA ASP A 27 16.49 -2.38 -0.88
C ASP A 27 15.97 -3.18 0.32
N ARG A 28 15.08 -2.60 1.15
CA ARG A 28 14.48 -3.27 2.32
C ARG A 28 13.43 -4.30 1.91
N VAL A 29 13.00 -4.28 0.65
CA VAL A 29 12.02 -5.22 0.12
C VAL A 29 12.51 -5.90 -1.16
N PHE A 30 12.18 -7.17 -1.29
CA PHE A 30 12.23 -7.88 -2.56
C PHE A 30 10.85 -7.81 -3.23
N VAL A 31 10.78 -7.21 -4.42
CA VAL A 31 9.53 -7.15 -5.21
C VAL A 31 9.32 -8.49 -5.92
N ARG A 32 8.45 -9.33 -5.37
CA ARG A 32 8.15 -10.65 -5.97
C ARG A 32 7.39 -10.50 -7.28
N TYR A 33 6.44 -9.58 -7.33
CA TYR A 33 5.77 -9.17 -8.56
C TYR A 33 5.12 -7.80 -8.40
N ASP A 34 4.99 -7.11 -9.52
CA ASP A 34 4.19 -5.91 -9.72
C ASP A 34 3.48 -6.07 -11.07
N ARG A 35 2.15 -6.19 -11.04
CA ARG A 35 1.33 -6.47 -12.22
C ARG A 35 0.27 -5.41 -12.38
N ARG A 36 0.07 -4.97 -13.61
CA ARG A 36 -1.03 -4.09 -14.03
C ARG A 36 -1.92 -4.91 -14.97
N GLU A 37 -3.16 -5.13 -14.58
CA GLU A 37 -4.15 -5.86 -15.37
C GLU A 37 -5.27 -4.91 -15.79
N ASP A 38 -5.57 -4.84 -17.08
CA ASP A 38 -6.73 -4.11 -17.57
C ASP A 38 -7.99 -4.94 -17.30
N SER A 39 -8.73 -4.58 -16.25
CA SER A 39 -10.04 -5.17 -16.02
C SER A 39 -11.06 -4.54 -16.96
N ALA A 40 -11.62 -5.34 -17.86
CA ALA A 40 -12.66 -4.93 -18.79
C ALA A 40 -13.81 -4.22 -18.05
N GLY A 41 -13.92 -2.91 -18.24
CA GLY A 41 -14.97 -2.07 -17.66
C GLY A 41 -14.73 -1.51 -16.25
N GLN A 42 -13.63 -1.84 -15.56
CA GLN A 42 -13.32 -1.33 -14.20
C GLN A 42 -12.01 -0.52 -14.11
N GLY A 43 -11.32 -0.30 -15.25
CA GLY A 43 -10.03 0.37 -15.32
C GLY A 43 -8.85 -0.52 -14.88
N SER A 44 -7.61 -0.06 -15.04
CA SER A 44 -6.41 -0.84 -14.69
C SER A 44 -6.35 -1.15 -13.20
N GLU A 45 -6.23 -2.44 -12.86
CA GLU A 45 -5.99 -2.93 -11.49
C GLU A 45 -4.48 -3.13 -11.33
N ARG A 46 -3.92 -2.68 -10.21
CA ARG A 46 -2.50 -2.90 -9.90
C ARG A 46 -2.36 -3.78 -8.68
N GLN A 47 -1.50 -4.79 -8.78
CA GLN A 47 -1.22 -5.75 -7.71
C GLN A 47 0.29 -5.87 -7.49
N VAL A 48 0.72 -5.63 -6.25
CA VAL A 48 2.13 -5.69 -5.87
C VAL A 48 2.30 -6.63 -4.67
N PHE A 49 3.30 -7.50 -4.74
CA PHE A 49 3.69 -8.35 -3.62
C PHE A 49 5.15 -8.09 -3.26
N LEU A 50 5.35 -7.61 -2.04
CA LEU A 50 6.64 -7.27 -1.46
C LEU A 50 6.99 -8.30 -0.39
N GLU A 51 8.23 -8.77 -0.40
CA GLU A 51 8.80 -9.57 0.68
C GLU A 51 9.76 -8.66 1.46
N VAL A 52 9.53 -8.49 2.76
CA VAL A 52 10.37 -7.61 3.61
C VAL A 52 11.64 -8.37 3.94
N VAL A 53 12.79 -7.90 3.46
CA VAL A 53 14.10 -8.55 3.62
C VAL A 53 15.01 -7.84 4.62
N GLU A 54 14.67 -6.61 5.01
CA GLU A 54 15.39 -5.83 6.02
C GLU A 54 14.44 -5.09 6.97
N GLY A 55 14.74 -5.14 8.27
CA GLY A 55 13.92 -4.55 9.34
C GLY A 55 12.76 -5.44 9.76
N THR A 56 11.70 -4.83 10.31
CA THR A 56 10.50 -5.55 10.76
C THR A 56 9.30 -5.32 9.83
N LEU A 57 8.28 -6.17 9.94
CA LEU A 57 7.00 -5.95 9.26
C LEU A 57 6.38 -4.60 9.65
N GLY A 58 6.43 -4.25 10.94
CA GLY A 58 5.89 -2.99 11.46
C GLY A 58 6.56 -1.76 10.84
N ASP A 59 7.88 -1.78 10.66
CA ASP A 59 8.60 -0.67 10.04
C ASP A 59 8.22 -0.51 8.56
N ALA A 60 8.10 -1.62 7.83
CA ALA A 60 7.67 -1.60 6.43
C ALA A 60 6.20 -1.13 6.30
N GLU A 61 5.30 -1.58 7.19
CA GLU A 61 3.92 -1.10 7.24
C GLU A 61 3.83 0.40 7.55
N ALA A 62 4.68 0.91 8.44
CA ALA A 62 4.74 2.33 8.77
C ALA A 62 5.11 3.17 7.54
N VAL A 63 6.13 2.76 6.77
CA VAL A 63 6.51 3.41 5.51
C VAL A 63 5.35 3.39 4.51
N VAL A 64 4.72 2.24 4.31
CA VAL A 64 3.55 2.10 3.42
C VAL A 64 2.43 3.05 3.83
N SER A 65 2.09 3.09 5.12
CA SER A 65 1.03 3.94 5.64
C SER A 65 1.37 5.42 5.48
N GLU A 66 2.59 5.83 5.83
CA GLU A 66 3.05 7.21 5.74
C GLU A 66 3.01 7.73 4.30
N ASP A 67 3.53 6.96 3.34
CA ASP A 67 3.56 7.37 1.94
C ASP A 67 2.16 7.44 1.33
N LEU A 68 1.27 6.50 1.67
CA LEU A 68 -0.12 6.55 1.21
C LEU A 68 -0.87 7.76 1.81
N VAL A 69 -0.66 8.06 3.10
CA VAL A 69 -1.24 9.25 3.74
C VAL A 69 -0.68 10.53 3.10
N ARG A 70 0.63 10.59 2.85
CA ARG A 70 1.29 11.71 2.18
C ARG A 70 0.78 11.91 0.74
N ALA A 71 0.42 10.83 0.06
CA ALA A 71 -0.21 10.84 -1.25
C ALA A 71 -1.70 11.26 -1.23
N GLY A 72 -2.29 11.48 -0.04
CA GLY A 72 -3.67 11.96 0.13
C GLY A 72 -4.69 10.87 0.42
N TYR A 73 -4.26 9.64 0.74
CA TYR A 73 -5.17 8.59 1.17
C TYR A 73 -5.56 8.73 2.64
N ILE A 74 -6.82 8.43 2.94
CA ILE A 74 -7.38 8.35 4.28
C ILE A 74 -7.30 6.90 4.76
N VAL A 75 -6.67 6.70 5.91
CA VAL A 75 -6.55 5.39 6.56
C VAL A 75 -7.93 4.94 7.07
N GLY A 76 -8.39 3.80 6.58
CA GLY A 76 -9.65 3.16 6.99
C GLY A 76 -9.49 2.22 8.19
N LYS A 77 -10.42 1.27 8.33
CA LYS A 77 -10.40 0.28 9.42
C LYS A 77 -9.35 -0.80 9.17
N ARG A 78 -8.46 -1.01 10.16
CA ARG A 78 -7.58 -2.19 10.27
C ARG A 78 -8.38 -3.40 10.72
N ARG A 79 -8.14 -4.56 10.12
CA ARG A 79 -8.65 -5.87 10.58
C ARG A 79 -7.52 -6.87 10.59
N GLU A 80 -7.33 -7.52 11.71
CA GLU A 80 -6.27 -8.51 11.90
C GLU A 80 -6.89 -9.87 12.21
N ASP A 81 -6.41 -10.90 11.53
CA ASP A 81 -6.78 -12.29 11.78
C ASP A 81 -5.57 -13.21 11.57
N ALA A 82 -5.77 -14.53 11.68
CA ALA A 82 -4.70 -15.52 11.49
C ALA A 82 -4.02 -15.47 10.10
N ASN A 83 -4.63 -14.80 9.11
CA ASN A 83 -4.07 -14.62 7.77
C ASN A 83 -3.36 -13.28 7.58
N GLY A 84 -3.18 -12.49 8.64
CA GLY A 84 -2.46 -11.22 8.63
C GLY A 84 -3.34 -9.99 8.86
N ALA A 85 -2.72 -8.82 8.77
CA ALA A 85 -3.38 -7.53 8.96
C ALA A 85 -3.81 -6.91 7.63
N ARG A 86 -5.11 -6.65 7.49
CA ARG A 86 -5.72 -5.96 6.36
C ARG A 86 -5.97 -4.50 6.71
N GLN A 87 -5.57 -3.61 5.81
CA GLN A 87 -5.82 -2.19 5.93
C GLN A 87 -6.37 -1.65 4.61
N LEU A 88 -7.39 -0.80 4.69
CA LEU A 88 -7.96 -0.10 3.53
C LEU A 88 -7.52 1.36 3.58
N TYR A 89 -7.08 1.89 2.45
CA TYR A 89 -6.72 3.29 2.24
C TYR A 89 -7.65 3.85 1.16
N ARG A 90 -8.40 4.90 1.46
CA ARG A 90 -9.38 5.50 0.55
C ARG A 90 -8.89 6.86 0.08
N ALA A 91 -8.96 7.12 -1.21
CA ALA A 91 -8.80 8.47 -1.76
C ALA A 91 -10.17 9.11 -1.99
N ARG A 92 -10.23 10.45 -1.97
CA ARG A 92 -11.43 11.20 -2.37
C ARG A 92 -11.72 11.03 -3.86
N GLU A 93 -10.65 11.00 -4.66
CA GLU A 93 -10.67 10.76 -6.10
C GLU A 93 -9.66 9.63 -6.41
N GLY A 94 -10.07 8.67 -7.23
CA GLY A 94 -9.24 7.51 -7.60
C GLY A 94 -9.59 6.22 -6.86
N LYS A 95 -8.88 5.14 -7.21
CA LYS A 95 -9.12 3.79 -6.68
C LYS A 95 -8.53 3.64 -5.27
N PRO A 96 -9.24 2.95 -4.35
CA PRO A 96 -8.73 2.68 -3.01
C PRO A 96 -7.58 1.67 -3.06
N ILE A 97 -6.62 1.80 -2.15
CA ILE A 97 -5.54 0.82 -1.99
C ILE A 97 -5.86 -0.08 -0.81
N ARG A 98 -5.81 -1.39 -1.02
CA ARG A 98 -5.92 -2.41 0.02
C ARG A 98 -4.55 -2.98 0.29
N THR A 99 -4.17 -3.09 1.55
CA THR A 99 -2.95 -3.79 1.95
C THR A 99 -3.27 -5.02 2.78
N LEU A 100 -2.39 -6.01 2.67
CA LEU A 100 -2.37 -7.20 3.50
C LEU A 100 -0.94 -7.50 3.92
N ALA A 101 -0.65 -7.25 5.19
CA ALA A 101 0.63 -7.50 5.84
C ALA A 101 0.60 -8.85 6.55
N ARG A 102 1.66 -9.66 6.40
CA ARG A 102 1.74 -11.01 6.94
C ARG A 102 3.13 -11.31 7.47
N GLU A 103 3.19 -11.85 8.67
CA GLU A 103 4.40 -12.42 9.25
C GLU A 103 4.88 -13.65 8.44
N LYS A 104 6.16 -13.98 8.57
CA LYS A 104 6.71 -15.22 7.99
C LYS A 104 5.94 -16.45 8.49
N GLY A 105 5.63 -17.35 7.56
CA GLY A 105 4.85 -18.56 7.84
C GLY A 105 3.34 -18.38 7.67
N VAL A 106 2.83 -17.15 7.70
CA VAL A 106 1.45 -16.84 7.31
C VAL A 106 1.45 -16.68 5.78
N GLY A 107 1.05 -17.74 5.07
CA GLY A 107 1.26 -17.89 3.63
C GLY A 107 0.84 -16.70 2.75
N PRO A 108 1.37 -16.59 1.52
CA PRO A 108 2.13 -17.61 0.80
C PRO A 108 3.58 -17.73 1.28
N ALA A 109 4.22 -18.86 0.98
CA ALA A 109 5.64 -19.04 1.27
C ALA A 109 6.48 -17.95 0.57
N LEU A 110 7.40 -17.37 1.34
CA LEU A 110 8.35 -16.34 0.87
C LEU A 110 9.39 -16.98 -0.06
N LYS A 111 9.85 -16.24 -1.06
CA LYS A 111 10.84 -16.70 -2.04
C LYS A 111 12.25 -16.24 -1.72
N ASP A 112 12.43 -15.03 -1.18
CA ASP A 112 13.75 -14.57 -0.72
C ASP A 112 14.04 -15.23 0.64
N PRO A 113 15.19 -15.92 0.81
CA PRO A 113 15.52 -16.58 2.06
C PRO A 113 15.71 -15.61 3.24
N ARG A 114 16.05 -14.35 2.97
CA ARG A 114 16.19 -13.29 3.97
C ARG A 114 14.85 -12.71 4.38
N ALA A 115 13.78 -12.99 3.64
CA ALA A 115 12.49 -12.39 3.91
C ALA A 115 11.94 -12.81 5.29
N VAL A 116 11.48 -11.81 6.04
CA VAL A 116 10.91 -11.95 7.39
C VAL A 116 9.41 -11.74 7.42
N ALA A 117 8.83 -11.17 6.36
CA ALA A 117 7.40 -10.90 6.24
C ALA A 117 7.01 -10.63 4.78
N SER A 118 5.73 -10.41 4.53
CA SER A 118 5.24 -9.94 3.22
C SER A 118 4.18 -8.85 3.35
N ILE A 119 4.13 -7.97 2.36
CA ILE A 119 3.09 -6.95 2.20
C ILE A 119 2.55 -7.06 0.77
N TYR A 120 1.25 -7.30 0.66
CA TYR A 120 0.53 -7.25 -0.60
C TYR A 120 -0.23 -5.92 -0.71
N LEU A 121 -0.10 -5.21 -1.83
CA LEU A 121 -0.84 -4.01 -2.15
C LEU A 121 -1.72 -4.24 -3.39
N LYS A 122 -2.95 -3.73 -3.34
CA LYS A 122 -3.92 -3.83 -4.43
C LYS A 122 -4.68 -2.52 -4.64
N GLN A 123 -4.67 -1.97 -5.85
CA GLN A 123 -5.36 -0.73 -6.25
C GLN A 123 -6.45 -1.01 -7.29
#